data_AF-A0A847ALE3-F1
#
_entry.id   AF-A0A847ALE3-F1
#
_cell.length_a   1.000
_cell.length_b   1.000
_cell.length_c   1.000
_cell.angle_alpha   90.00
_cell.angle_beta   90.00
_cell.angle_gamma   90.00
#
_symmetry.space_group_name_H-M   'P 1'
#
loop_
_entity.id
_entity.type
_entity.pdbx_description
1 polymer ?
#
loop_
_entity_poly.entity_id
_entity_poly.type
_entity_poly.pdbx_seq_one_letter_code
_entity_poly.pdbx_strand_id
1 'polypeptide(L)'
;MIDSREKQIIEFIQKVGECSSKEIFDEINLSVSYATLKRVLTKLISSNYISTKGRGKGTKYFISPAYQVIQPIDIANILDKL
;
A
#
# COMPACT_ATOMS: atom_id res chain seq x y z
N MET A 1 7.92 -10.66 6.73
CA MET A 1 8.75 -9.46 6.77
C MET A 1 8.49 -8.68 5.50
N ILE A 2 8.23 -7.37 5.60
CA ILE A 2 7.98 -6.49 4.45
C ILE A 2 9.29 -6.24 3.73
N ASP A 3 9.35 -6.47 2.41
CA ASP A 3 10.52 -6.14 1.59
C ASP A 3 10.55 -4.65 1.19
N SER A 4 11.67 -4.15 0.67
CA SER A 4 11.83 -2.72 0.33
C SER A 4 10.78 -2.22 -0.66
N ARG A 5 10.35 -3.07 -1.60
CA ARG A 5 9.38 -2.70 -2.63
C ARG A 5 7.96 -2.73 -2.08
N GLU A 6 7.64 -3.70 -1.24
CA GLU A 6 6.40 -3.72 -0.47
C GLU A 6 6.26 -2.46 0.38
N LYS A 7 7.35 -2.03 1.03
CA LYS A 7 7.41 -0.78 1.81
C LYS A 7 7.12 0.44 0.93
N GLN A 8 7.79 0.57 -0.22
CA GLN A 8 7.55 1.69 -1.16
C GLN A 8 6.09 1.78 -1.63
N ILE A 9 5.45 0.64 -1.92
CA ILE A 9 4.04 0.60 -2.33
C ILE A 9 3.15 1.07 -1.19
N ILE A 10 3.38 0.60 0.04
CA ILE A 10 2.59 0.99 1.21
C ILE A 10 2.74 2.49 1.48
N GLU A 11 3.98 3.01 1.48
CA GLU A 11 4.25 4.43 1.72
C GLU A 11 3.58 5.33 0.66
N PHE A 12 3.61 4.91 -0.60
CA PHE A 12 2.92 5.62 -1.67
C PHE A 12 1.41 5.66 -1.45
N ILE A 13 0.78 4.50 -1.18
CA ILE A 13 -0.66 4.41 -0.91
C ILE A 13 -1.04 5.25 0.31
N GLN A 14 -0.21 5.25 1.36
CA GLN A 14 -0.42 6.05 2.56
C GLN A 14 -0.35 7.56 2.27
N LYS A 15 0.55 7.98 1.38
CA LYS A 15 0.70 9.38 0.95
C LYS A 15 -0.48 9.86 0.12
N VAL A 16 -0.97 9.06 -0.83
CA VAL A 16 -2.05 9.45 -1.76
C VAL A 16 -3.45 9.13 -1.24
N GLY A 17 -3.55 8.30 -0.20
CA GLY A 17 -4.80 7.81 0.39
C GLY A 17 -5.40 6.66 -0.40
N GLU A 18 -5.69 6.88 -1.69
CA GLU A 18 -6.31 5.88 -2.55
C GLU A 18 -5.81 5.97 -3.99
N CYS A 19 -5.43 4.84 -4.57
CA CYS A 19 -4.90 4.81 -5.93
C CYS A 19 -5.20 3.47 -6.64
N SER A 20 -5.21 3.50 -7.96
CA SER A 20 -5.29 2.33 -8.82
C SER A 20 -3.93 1.66 -8.95
N SER A 21 -3.91 0.42 -9.40
CA SER A 21 -2.64 -0.27 -9.71
C SER A 21 -1.86 0.39 -10.85
N LYS A 22 -2.54 1.15 -11.72
CA LYS A 22 -1.89 1.92 -12.78
C LYS A 22 -1.12 3.10 -12.20
N GLU A 23 -1.76 3.89 -11.34
CA GLU A 23 -1.11 5.00 -10.64
C GLU A 23 0.11 4.52 -9.83
N ILE A 24 -0.02 3.39 -9.12
CA ILE A 24 1.12 2.76 -8.41
C ILE A 24 2.27 2.39 -9.35
N PHE A 25 1.94 1.85 -10.53
CA PHE A 25 2.95 1.42 -11.50
C PHE A 25 3.67 2.61 -12.15
N ASP A 26 2.89 3.63 -12.53
CA ASP A 26 3.39 4.80 -13.25
C ASP A 26 4.24 5.70 -12.32
N GLU A 27 3.87 5.83 -11.04
CA GLU A 27 4.51 6.79 -10.11
C GLU A 27 5.69 6.22 -9.31
N ILE A 28 5.66 4.93 -8.91
CA ILE A 28 6.69 4.36 -8.02
C ILE A 28 7.94 3.93 -8.82
N ASN A 29 7.89 3.98 -10.16
CA ASN A 29 8.96 3.58 -11.09
C ASN A 29 9.70 2.31 -10.64
N LEU A 30 8.93 1.30 -10.23
CA LEU A 30 9.48 0.04 -9.77
C LEU A 30 10.08 -0.70 -10.97
N SER A 31 11.31 -1.20 -10.84
CA SER A 31 11.97 -2.06 -11.85
C SER A 31 11.34 -3.47 -11.93
N VAL A 32 10.00 -3.56 -12.00
CA VAL A 32 9.23 -4.79 -12.09
C VAL A 32 8.14 -4.68 -13.15
N SER A 33 7.68 -5.81 -13.67
CA SER A 33 6.53 -5.82 -14.56
C SER A 33 5.23 -5.55 -13.80
N TYR A 34 4.20 -5.12 -14.54
CA TYR A 34 2.86 -4.91 -14.00
C TYR A 34 2.26 -6.19 -13.37
N ALA A 35 2.55 -7.37 -13.95
CA ALA A 35 2.13 -8.65 -13.40
C ALA A 35 2.77 -8.93 -12.03
N THR A 36 4.04 -8.59 -11.87
CA THR A 36 4.74 -8.69 -10.58
C THR A 36 4.17 -7.71 -9.57
N LEU A 37 3.88 -6.46 -9.95
CA LEU A 37 3.19 -5.50 -9.08
C LEU A 37 1.85 -6.08 -8.59
N LYS A 38 1.04 -6.66 -9.47
CA LYS A 38 -0.23 -7.28 -9.08
C LYS A 38 -0.07 -8.41 -8.07
N ARG A 39 0.95 -9.26 -8.21
CA ARG A 39 1.27 -10.30 -7.22
C ARG A 39 1.63 -9.71 -5.85
N VAL A 40 2.39 -8.61 -5.82
CA VAL A 40 2.71 -7.91 -4.57
C VAL A 40 1.45 -7.34 -3.92
N LEU A 41 0.59 -6.66 -4.69
CA LEU A 41 -0.65 -6.11 -4.18
C LEU A 41 -1.54 -7.20 -3.58
N THR A 42 -1.65 -8.37 -4.23
CA THR A 42 -2.36 -9.53 -3.67
C THR A 42 -1.76 -10.00 -2.34
N LYS A 43 -0.43 -10.08 -2.24
CA LYS A 43 0.27 -10.45 -0.99
C LYS A 43 0.04 -9.43 0.12
N LEU A 44 0.03 -8.13 -0.20
CA LEU A 44 -0.24 -7.07 0.76
C LEU A 44 -1.68 -7.10 1.27
N ILE A 45 -2.65 -7.43 0.40
CA ILE A 45 -4.05 -7.65 0.79
C ILE A 45 -4.17 -8.86 1.71
N SER A 46 -3.57 -10.01 1.34
CA SER A 46 -3.66 -11.22 2.16
C SER A 46 -2.99 -11.06 3.53
N SER A 47 -2.04 -10.15 3.64
CA SER A 47 -1.36 -9.79 4.88
C SER A 47 -2.06 -8.68 5.66
N ASN A 48 -3.25 -8.23 5.22
CA ASN A 48 -4.03 -7.15 5.81
C ASN A 48 -3.29 -5.79 5.88
N TYR A 49 -2.28 -5.58 5.04
CA TYR A 49 -1.56 -4.30 5.00
C TYR A 49 -2.33 -3.24 4.19
N ILE A 50 -2.96 -3.66 3.09
CA ILE A 50 -3.80 -2.80 2.25
C ILE A 50 -5.15 -3.45 2.03
N SER A 51 -6.14 -2.66 1.63
CA SER A 51 -7.48 -3.09 1.27
C SER A 51 -7.87 -2.51 -0.09
N THR A 52 -8.94 -3.05 -0.68
CA THR A 52 -9.45 -2.57 -1.97
C THR A 52 -10.89 -2.09 -1.87
N LYS A 53 -11.24 -1.09 -2.66
CA LYS A 53 -12.62 -0.68 -2.92
C LYS A 53 -12.90 -0.57 -4.41
N GLY A 54 -14.17 -0.63 -4.80
CA GLY A 54 -14.58 -0.70 -6.21
C GLY A 54 -14.40 -2.09 -6.82
N ARG A 55 -14.64 -2.22 -8.12
CA ARG A 55 -14.54 -3.50 -8.86
C ARG A 55 -13.92 -3.30 -10.25
N GLY A 56 -13.18 -4.30 -10.72
CA GLY A 56 -12.59 -4.33 -12.06
C GLY A 56 -11.67 -3.14 -12.35
N LYS A 57 -11.96 -2.37 -13.39
CA LYS A 57 -11.20 -1.16 -13.75
C LYS A 57 -11.30 -0.04 -12.70
N GLY A 58 -12.33 -0.08 -11.83
CA GLY A 58 -12.51 0.89 -10.75
C GLY A 58 -11.88 0.48 -9.42
N THR A 59 -11.10 -0.61 -9.38
CA THR A 59 -10.45 -1.04 -8.13
C THR A 59 -9.39 -0.03 -7.69
N LYS A 60 -9.55 0.49 -6.48
CA LYS A 60 -8.56 1.32 -5.78
C LYS A 60 -8.04 0.59 -4.55
N TYR A 61 -6.77 0.83 -4.24
CA TYR A 61 -6.05 0.32 -3.08
C TYR A 61 -5.89 1.44 -2.05
N PHE A 62 -6.04 1.11 -0.77
CA PHE A 62 -5.88 2.03 0.36
C PHE A 62 -5.31 1.29 1.57
N ILE A 63 -4.80 2.01 2.57
CA ILE A 63 -4.26 1.38 3.78
C ILE A 63 -5.37 0.66 4.54
N SER A 64 -5.15 -0.60 4.87
CA SER A 64 -6.10 -1.40 5.64
C SER A 64 -6.25 -0.82 7.05
N PRO A 65 -7.46 -0.75 7.62
CA PRO A 65 -7.63 -0.39 9.04
C PRO A 65 -6.83 -1.30 9.99
N ALA A 66 -6.67 -2.58 9.63
CA ALA A 66 -5.87 -3.52 10.41
C ALA A 66 -4.36 -3.18 10.41
N TYR A 67 -3.88 -2.39 9.44
CA TYR A 67 -2.48 -2.01 9.32
C TYR A 67 -1.95 -1.30 10.57
N GLN A 68 -2.76 -0.46 11.21
CA GLN A 68 -2.39 0.30 12.41
C GLN A 68 -2.12 -0.60 13.63
N VAL A 69 -2.71 -1.81 13.65
CA VAL A 69 -2.51 -2.79 14.73
C VAL A 69 -1.27 -3.65 14.46
N ILE A 70 -0.96 -3.89 13.17
CA ILE A 70 0.12 -4.79 12.75
C ILE A 70 1.47 -4.06 12.66
N GLN A 71 1.47 -2.75 12.37
CA GLN A 71 2.68 -1.94 12.43
C GLN A 71 3.06 -1.66 13.89
N PRO A 72 4.31 -1.93 14.30
CA PRO A 72 4.85 -1.30 15.49
C PRO A 72 4.67 0.20 15.31
N ILE A 73 3.91 0.81 16.22
CA ILE A 73 3.75 2.26 16.25
C ILE A 73 5.16 2.82 16.49
N ASP A 74 5.75 3.44 15.47
CA ASP A 74 6.87 4.34 15.70
C ASP A 74 6.27 5.59 16.38
N ILE A 75 6.28 5.57 17.71
CA ILE A 75 5.62 6.56 18.59
C ILE A 75 6.06 8.00 18.26
N ALA A 76 7.16 8.16 17.53
CA ALA A 76 7.70 9.44 17.07
C ALA A 76 6.70 10.30 16.26
N ASN A 77 5.73 9.73 15.54
CA ASN A 77 4.85 10.52 14.65
C ASN A 77 3.48 10.90 15.25
N ILE A 78 3.13 10.47 16.47
CA ILE A 78 1.84 10.83 17.10
C ILE A 78 1.90 12.19 17.81
N LEU A 79 3.08 12.66 18.18
CA LEU A 79 3.26 13.83 19.04
C LEU A 79 3.18 15.18 18.32
N ASP A 80 3.21 15.23 16.98
CA ASP A 80 3.17 16.49 16.20
C ASP A 80 1.74 17.03 15.97
N LYS A 81 0.71 16.44 16.59
CA LYS A 81 -0.69 16.89 16.47
C LYS A 81 -1.37 17.20 17.81
N LEU A 82 -0.61 17.50 18.86
CA LEU A 82 -1.13 17.97 20.15
C LEU A 82 -0.66 19.39 20.48
#